data_AF-A0A7W0TWE0-F1
#
_entry.id   AF-A0A7W0TWE0-F1
#
_cell.length_a   1.000
_cell.length_b   1.000
_cell.length_c   1.000
_cell.angle_alpha   90.00
_cell.angle_beta   90.00
_cell.angle_gamma   90.00
#
_symmetry.space_group_name_H-M   'P 1'
#
loop_
_entity.id
_entity.type
_entity.pdbx_description
1 polymer ?
#
loop_
_entity_poly.entity_id
_entity_poly.type
_entity_poly.pdbx_seq_one_letter_code
_entity_poly.pdbx_strand_id
1 'polypeptide(L)'
;MADDMELLEALAWWGVPSLFRCPVDPDPAHCEIALVGVPHSSGNGSTERDQHLGPRAVRNVSAHNRRLHKAFGYFSPWDACRIHDLGDVPLPEAMDNEACVER
;
A
#
# COMPACT_ATOMS: atom_id res chain seq x y z
N MET A 1 21.62 16.22 17.67
CA MET A 1 21.01 14.95 18.08
C MET A 1 19.73 14.87 17.28
N ALA A 2 19.54 13.86 16.43
CA ALA A 2 18.24 13.67 15.81
C ALA A 2 17.20 13.51 16.94
N ASP A 3 16.00 14.07 16.76
CA ASP A 3 14.91 13.86 17.70
C ASP A 3 14.61 12.34 17.77
N ASP A 4 14.31 11.82 18.94
CA ASP A 4 14.00 10.39 19.11
C ASP A 4 12.83 9.99 18.20
N MET A 5 11.93 10.93 17.91
CA MET A 5 10.84 10.75 16.95
C MET A 5 11.34 10.54 15.51
N GLU A 6 12.29 11.34 15.04
CA GLU A 6 12.87 11.18 13.68
C GLU A 6 13.53 9.80 13.51
N LEU A 7 14.17 9.30 14.58
CA LEU A 7 14.76 7.97 14.58
C LEU A 7 13.68 6.88 14.50
N LEU A 8 12.59 7.01 15.26
CA LEU A 8 11.46 6.08 15.23
C LEU A 8 10.76 6.06 13.86
N GLU A 9 10.57 7.23 13.24
CA GLU A 9 9.98 7.36 11.90
C GLU A 9 10.82 6.68 10.81
N ALA A 10 12.14 6.59 11.01
CA ALA A 10 13.04 5.88 10.11
C ALA A 10 13.00 4.35 10.28
N LEU A 11 12.42 3.82 11.37
CA LEU A 11 12.32 2.38 11.60
C LEU A 11 11.17 1.79 10.77
N ALA A 12 11.50 0.93 9.81
CA ALA A 12 10.52 0.29 8.93
C ALA A 12 9.50 -0.60 9.66
N TRP A 13 9.76 -0.99 10.91
CA TRP A 13 8.88 -1.80 11.75
C TRP A 13 8.04 -0.99 12.75
N TRP A 14 8.10 0.35 12.73
CA TRP A 14 7.37 1.22 13.64
C TRP A 14 6.25 2.00 12.94
N GLY A 15 5.07 2.16 13.58
CA GLY A 15 3.89 2.87 13.06
C GLY A 15 3.00 2.05 12.10
N VAL A 16 2.03 2.71 11.45
CA VAL A 16 1.00 2.06 10.62
C VAL A 16 1.59 1.54 9.28
N PRO A 17 1.43 0.25 8.93
CA PRO A 17 1.98 -0.30 7.69
C PRO A 17 1.08 0.01 6.48
N SER A 18 0.99 1.27 6.09
CA SER A 18 0.45 1.67 4.77
C SER A 18 1.50 1.46 3.67
N LEU A 19 1.07 1.40 2.41
CA LEU A 19 1.95 1.16 1.28
C LEU A 19 2.98 2.30 1.18
N PHE A 20 4.26 1.96 1.27
CA PHE A 20 5.40 2.89 1.34
C PHE A 20 5.31 3.95 2.45
N ARG A 21 4.54 3.70 3.52
CA ARG A 21 4.27 4.70 4.58
C ARG A 21 3.57 5.96 4.04
N CYS A 22 2.73 5.81 3.02
CA CYS A 22 1.89 6.91 2.55
C CYS A 22 0.84 7.30 3.61
N PRO A 23 0.39 8.57 3.62
CA PRO A 23 -0.84 8.92 4.29
C PRO A 23 -1.98 7.99 3.85
N VAL A 24 -2.78 7.54 4.83
CA VAL A 24 -3.97 6.74 4.56
C VAL A 24 -5.14 7.70 4.43
N ASP A 25 -5.64 7.85 3.21
CA ASP A 25 -6.79 8.70 2.91
C ASP A 25 -7.60 8.03 1.80
N PRO A 26 -8.83 7.57 2.08
CA PRO A 26 -9.65 6.86 1.10
C PRO A 26 -10.25 7.79 0.04
N ASP A 27 -10.17 9.11 0.19
CA ASP A 27 -10.73 10.03 -0.80
C ASP A 27 -9.76 10.22 -1.99
N PRO A 28 -10.11 9.72 -3.20
CA PRO A 28 -9.25 9.88 -4.37
C PRO A 28 -9.06 11.34 -4.78
N ALA A 29 -9.97 12.25 -4.41
CA ALA A 29 -9.84 13.67 -4.72
C ALA A 29 -8.66 14.33 -3.98
N HIS A 30 -8.18 13.73 -2.89
CA HIS A 30 -7.06 14.26 -2.10
C HIS A 30 -5.68 13.87 -2.63
N CYS A 31 -5.59 12.99 -3.63
CA CYS A 31 -4.33 12.53 -4.21
C CYS A 31 -4.27 12.74 -5.73
N GLU A 32 -3.06 12.75 -6.27
CA GLU A 32 -2.77 12.70 -7.71
C GLU A 32 -2.44 11.27 -8.14
N ILE A 33 -1.88 10.48 -7.23
CA ILE A 33 -1.59 9.05 -7.42
C ILE A 33 -2.20 8.29 -6.26
N ALA A 34 -3.13 7.40 -6.57
CA ALA A 34 -3.73 6.48 -5.61
C ALA A 34 -2.95 5.16 -5.59
N LEU A 35 -2.58 4.71 -4.39
CA LEU A 35 -2.11 3.36 -4.13
C LEU A 35 -3.27 2.54 -3.59
N VAL A 36 -3.65 1.48 -4.30
CA VAL A 36 -4.85 0.69 -3.99
C VAL A 36 -4.50 -0.79 -3.97
N GLY A 37 -4.95 -1.50 -2.93
CA GLY A 37 -4.89 -2.96 -2.88
C GLY A 37 -6.14 -3.59 -3.46
N VAL A 38 -5.98 -4.66 -4.25
CA VAL A 38 -7.09 -5.51 -4.71
C VAL A 38 -6.91 -6.89 -4.06
N PRO A 39 -7.60 -7.16 -2.94
CA PRO A 39 -7.40 -8.39 -2.17
C PRO A 39 -8.24 -9.55 -2.74
N HIS A 40 -8.10 -9.85 -4.03
CA HIS A 40 -8.84 -10.90 -4.73
C HIS A 40 -7.90 -12.04 -5.14
N SER A 41 -8.42 -13.26 -5.23
CA SER A 41 -7.62 -14.46 -5.50
C SER A 41 -8.15 -15.36 -6.63
N SER A 42 -9.09 -14.88 -7.44
CA SER A 42 -9.61 -15.54 -8.66
C SER A 42 -9.84 -17.06 -8.52
N GLY A 43 -10.36 -17.50 -7.37
CA GLY A 43 -10.78 -18.89 -7.15
C GLY A 43 -9.98 -19.67 -6.09
N ASN A 44 -8.83 -19.17 -5.60
CA ASN A 44 -8.09 -19.84 -4.54
C ASN A 44 -8.39 -19.18 -3.18
N GLY A 45 -9.36 -19.74 -2.44
CA GLY A 45 -9.81 -19.21 -1.14
C GLY A 45 -9.36 -20.05 0.06
N SER A 46 -8.77 -21.23 -0.17
CA SER A 46 -8.52 -22.23 0.87
C SER A 46 -7.10 -22.25 1.42
N THR A 47 -6.19 -21.43 0.88
CA THR A 47 -4.76 -21.49 1.24
C THR A 47 -4.35 -20.31 2.12
N GLU A 48 -3.79 -20.57 3.30
CA GLU A 48 -3.11 -19.54 4.09
C GLU A 48 -1.89 -19.05 3.28
N ARG A 49 -1.85 -17.75 2.95
CA ARG A 49 -0.92 -17.08 1.99
C ARG A 49 -1.37 -17.03 0.52
N ASP A 50 -2.66 -17.07 0.27
CA ASP A 50 -3.18 -16.80 -1.06
C ASP A 50 -3.04 -15.34 -1.52
N GLN A 51 -3.32 -15.12 -2.79
CA GLN A 51 -3.26 -13.81 -3.46
C GLN A 51 -4.09 -12.72 -2.74
N HIS A 52 -5.17 -13.08 -2.05
CA HIS A 52 -5.99 -12.14 -1.30
C HIS A 52 -5.24 -11.47 -0.13
N LEU A 53 -4.19 -12.11 0.43
CA LEU A 53 -3.30 -11.51 1.43
C LEU A 53 -2.17 -10.68 0.81
N GLY A 54 -2.04 -10.68 -0.51
CA GLY A 54 -1.00 -9.99 -1.26
C GLY A 54 -0.86 -8.50 -0.88
N PRO A 55 -1.94 -7.69 -0.96
CA PRO A 55 -1.86 -6.27 -0.61
C PRO A 55 -1.30 -6.02 0.80
N ARG A 56 -1.75 -6.80 1.80
CA ARG A 56 -1.26 -6.71 3.18
C ARG A 56 0.22 -7.06 3.28
N ALA A 57 0.65 -8.13 2.60
CA ALA A 57 2.04 -8.56 2.60
C ALA A 57 2.97 -7.53 1.95
N VAL A 58 2.55 -6.92 0.83
CA VAL A 58 3.32 -5.87 0.15
C VAL A 58 3.44 -4.63 1.03
N ARG A 59 2.35 -4.18 1.65
CA ARG A 59 2.38 -3.04 2.59
C ARG A 59 3.39 -3.25 3.72
N ASN A 60 3.39 -4.44 4.33
CA ASN A 60 4.30 -4.80 5.42
C ASN A 60 5.78 -4.65 5.04
N VAL A 61 6.19 -5.05 3.84
CA VAL A 61 7.60 -4.97 3.42
C VAL A 61 7.98 -3.62 2.81
N SER A 62 6.99 -2.87 2.29
CA SER A 62 7.20 -1.67 1.48
C SER A 62 7.93 -0.53 2.20
N ALA A 63 7.83 -0.46 3.54
CA ALA A 63 8.45 0.59 4.36
C ALA A 63 9.99 0.60 4.29
N HIS A 64 10.63 -0.48 3.85
CA HIS A 64 12.09 -0.55 3.69
C HIS A 64 12.59 0.16 2.42
N ASN A 65 11.70 0.54 1.50
CA ASN A 65 12.10 1.13 0.23
C ASN A 65 12.56 2.56 0.39
N ARG A 66 13.56 2.93 -0.42
CA ARG A 66 14.05 4.31 -0.51
C ARG A 66 12.99 5.21 -1.14
N ARG A 67 12.92 6.45 -0.68
CA ARG A 67 12.02 7.46 -1.25
C ARG A 67 12.52 8.09 -2.56
N LEU A 68 13.80 7.91 -2.90
CA LEU A 68 14.45 8.52 -4.07
C LEU A 68 14.89 7.47 -5.08
N HIS A 69 14.66 7.73 -6.37
CA HIS A 69 15.08 6.85 -7.45
C HIS A 69 16.39 7.33 -8.09
N LYS A 70 17.50 6.65 -7.79
CA LYS A 70 18.85 7.05 -8.23
C LYS A 70 18.99 7.18 -9.76
N ALA A 71 18.45 6.25 -10.54
CA ALA A 71 18.60 6.27 -12.00
C ALA A 71 17.89 7.45 -12.69
N PHE A 72 16.92 8.07 -12.01
CA PHE A 72 16.21 9.27 -12.48
C PHE A 72 16.78 10.52 -11.81
N GLY A 73 18.08 10.56 -11.54
CA GLY A 73 18.73 11.74 -10.93
C GLY A 73 18.27 12.00 -9.50
N TYR A 74 18.05 10.96 -8.70
CA TYR A 74 17.49 11.06 -7.33
C TYR A 74 16.09 11.68 -7.28
N PHE A 75 15.29 11.49 -8.33
CA PHE A 75 13.90 11.92 -8.36
C PHE A 75 13.09 11.31 -7.20
N SER A 76 12.25 12.14 -6.59
CA SER A 76 11.32 11.79 -5.52
C SER A 76 9.89 11.89 -6.04
N PRO A 77 9.15 10.78 -6.22
CA PRO A 77 7.74 10.86 -6.57
C PRO A 77 6.91 11.52 -5.45
N TRP A 78 7.39 11.45 -4.22
CA TRP A 78 6.75 12.02 -3.03
C TRP A 78 6.79 13.54 -2.97
N ASP A 79 7.81 14.15 -3.58
CA ASP A 79 7.92 15.61 -3.68
C ASP A 79 7.20 16.14 -4.93
N ALA A 80 7.03 15.28 -5.95
CA ALA A 80 6.42 15.63 -7.22
C ALA A 80 4.89 15.49 -7.24
N CYS A 81 4.32 14.59 -6.42
CA CYS A 81 2.90 14.27 -6.44
C CYS A 81 2.34 14.07 -5.02
N ARG A 82 1.04 14.35 -4.83
CA ARG A 82 0.28 13.88 -3.67
C ARG A 82 -0.05 12.39 -3.85
N ILE A 83 0.56 11.53 -3.04
CA ILE A 83 0.40 10.07 -3.14
C ILE A 83 -0.18 9.54 -1.84
N HIS A 84 -1.36 8.90 -1.91
CA HIS A 84 -2.05 8.33 -0.75
C HIS A 84 -2.27 6.82 -0.91
N ASP A 85 -2.24 6.09 0.20
CA ASP A 85 -2.78 4.72 0.28
C ASP A 85 -4.27 4.82 0.56
N LEU A 86 -5.09 4.44 -0.41
CA LEU A 86 -6.55 4.49 -0.30
C LEU A 86 -7.11 3.24 0.41
N GLY A 87 -6.25 2.30 0.79
CA GLY A 87 -6.66 1.02 1.35
C GLY A 87 -6.99 0.01 0.27
N ASP A 88 -8.01 -0.81 0.52
CA ASP A 88 -8.38 -1.93 -0.33
C ASP A 88 -9.71 -1.69 -1.04
N VAL A 89 -9.82 -2.15 -2.29
CA VAL A 89 -11.09 -2.13 -3.02
C VAL A 89 -12.11 -3.02 -2.30
N PRO A 90 -13.34 -2.53 -2.03
CA PRO A 90 -14.39 -3.38 -1.51
C PRO A 90 -14.78 -4.42 -2.58
N LEU A 91 -14.72 -5.69 -2.21
CA LEU A 91 -15.21 -6.76 -3.09
C LEU A 91 -16.74 -6.75 -3.12
N PRO A 92 -17.39 -6.89 -4.30
CA PRO A 92 -18.86 -6.93 -4.40
C PRO A 92 -19.51 -8.02 -3.55
N GLU A 93 -18.88 -9.20 -3.45
CA GLU A 93 -19.32 -10.32 -2.62
C GLU A 93 -18.17 -10.86 -1.75
N ALA A 94 -18.47 -11.17 -0.49
CA ALA A 94 -17.51 -11.81 0.39
C ALA A 94 -17.35 -13.29 0.02
N MET A 95 -16.10 -13.73 -0.22
CA MET A 95 -15.75 -15.13 -0.49
C MET A 95 -16.33 -15.73 -1.78
N ASP A 96 -16.87 -14.92 -2.69
CA ASP A 96 -17.28 -15.35 -4.03
C ASP A 96 -16.43 -14.66 -5.09
N ASN A 97 -15.37 -15.35 -5.49
CA ASN A 97 -14.41 -14.78 -6.43
C ASN A 97 -14.98 -14.61 -7.83
N GLU A 98 -15.86 -15.52 -8.28
CA GLU A 98 -16.39 -15.48 -9.63
C GLU A 98 -17.40 -14.35 -9.79
N ALA A 99 -18.30 -14.19 -8.80
CA ALA A 99 -19.23 -13.06 -8.80
C ALA A 99 -18.50 -11.70 -8.78
N CYS A 100 -17.37 -11.61 -8.07
CA CYS A 100 -16.53 -10.40 -8.05
C CYS A 100 -15.84 -10.12 -9.40
N VAL A 101 -15.61 -11.12 -10.26
CA VAL A 101 -14.99 -10.93 -11.59
C VAL A 101 -16.02 -10.50 -12.64
N GLU A 102 -17.27 -10.91 -12.50
CA GLU A 102 -18.34 -10.62 -13.46
C GLU A 102 -18.91 -9.18 -13.37
N ARG A 103 -18.53 -8.41 -12.35
CA ARG A 103 -19.08 -7.09 -12.02
C ARG A 103 -18.04 -5.98 -12.09
#